data_AF-A0AAX0WR30-F1
#
_entry.id   AF-A0AAX0WR30-F1
#
_cell.length_a   1.000
_cell.length_b   1.000
_cell.length_c   1.000
_cell.angle_alpha   90.00
_cell.angle_beta   90.00
_cell.angle_gamma   90.00
#
_symmetry.space_group_name_H-M   'P 1'
#
loop_
_entity.id
_entity.type
_entity.pdbx_description
1 polymer ?
#
loop_
_entity_poly.entity_id
_entity_poly.type
_entity_poly.pdbx_seq_one_letter_code
_entity_poly.pdbx_strand_id
1 'polypeptide(L)'
;MTITIMFSKINLFKADVTKKASSLKTSKLHFSTNKTSFNFKDKFFKLTEQLFHASNPKVGKDMFQLEVHGLFFRVDGRKPSIFHQEGGLKPRVDKERLFNLTFDDIINYQHFNQNPFGWGACRTFLELAKFIANNKSHADSKWIVVFYGTGTSLLNLKLKTGIESDVYDFEDEQLVFNHIPFGNFLVATCPKFREKFMEDLLVPNLMHEFNSSLPKTVRKSDLSSSKQLLSWLLKHNSEEVFISVCAHLFQGKSEATLNAMLEGDKLLIKAVQVALKQSEQKNEHQINTQ
;
A
#
# COMPACT_ATOMS: atom_id res chain seq x y z
N MET A 1 -14.52 8.48 54.09
CA MET A 1 -15.96 8.45 53.73
C MET A 1 -16.17 7.17 52.96
N THR A 2 -16.70 6.17 53.64
CA THR A 2 -16.64 4.75 53.26
C THR A 2 -17.97 4.35 52.64
N ILE A 3 -17.96 3.86 51.40
CA ILE A 3 -19.17 3.36 50.73
C ILE A 3 -19.12 1.84 50.77
N THR A 4 -20.01 1.28 51.59
CA THR A 4 -20.29 -0.15 51.73
C THR A 4 -21.22 -0.59 50.60
N ILE A 5 -20.82 -1.58 49.81
CA ILE A 5 -21.67 -2.24 48.80
C ILE A 5 -22.33 -3.44 49.48
N MET A 6 -23.66 -3.39 49.63
CA MET A 6 -24.47 -4.52 50.10
C MET A 6 -24.87 -5.41 48.92
N PHE A 7 -24.56 -6.71 49.05
CA PHE A 7 -25.07 -7.80 48.22
C PHE A 7 -26.52 -8.12 48.58
N SER A 8 -27.39 -8.24 47.57
CA SER A 8 -28.71 -8.85 47.71
C SER A 8 -28.76 -10.17 46.92
N LYS A 9 -29.02 -11.26 47.67
CA LYS A 9 -29.33 -12.60 47.18
C LYS A 9 -30.84 -12.70 46.95
N ILE A 10 -31.27 -13.27 45.84
CA ILE A 10 -32.62 -13.84 45.70
C ILE A 10 -32.50 -15.23 45.07
N ASN A 11 -32.94 -16.22 45.85
CA ASN A 11 -33.25 -17.59 45.46
C ASN A 11 -34.78 -17.78 45.50
N LEU A 12 -35.26 -18.96 45.05
CA LEU A 12 -36.64 -19.47 44.95
C LEU A 12 -37.23 -19.25 43.54
N PHE A 13 -37.57 -20.27 42.77
CA PHE A 13 -38.49 -21.37 43.13
C PHE A 13 -38.07 -22.76 42.62
N LYS A 14 -38.36 -23.78 43.45
CA LYS A 14 -38.51 -25.20 43.08
C LYS A 14 -40.00 -25.49 42.85
N ALA A 15 -40.31 -26.38 41.91
CA ALA A 15 -41.44 -27.32 42.03
C ALA A 15 -41.21 -28.54 41.12
N ASP A 16 -41.01 -29.69 41.77
CA ASP A 16 -41.16 -31.04 41.22
C ASP A 16 -42.64 -31.39 41.06
N VAL A 17 -43.03 -32.05 39.96
CA VAL A 17 -44.11 -33.05 39.95
C VAL A 17 -43.80 -34.18 38.98
N THR A 18 -43.89 -35.39 39.52
CA THR A 18 -43.59 -36.72 38.98
C THR A 18 -44.69 -37.39 38.12
N LYS A 19 -44.21 -38.29 37.23
CA LYS A 19 -44.77 -39.59 36.79
C LYS A 19 -46.00 -39.65 35.84
N LYS A 20 -45.79 -40.19 34.63
CA LYS A 20 -46.19 -41.57 34.25
C LYS A 20 -45.63 -41.98 32.89
N ALA A 21 -45.13 -43.21 32.84
CA ALA A 21 -44.64 -43.89 31.65
C ALA A 21 -45.80 -44.35 30.74
N SER A 22 -45.62 -44.22 29.43
CA SER A 22 -46.36 -44.99 28.43
C SER A 22 -45.35 -45.67 27.50
N SER A 23 -45.39 -46.99 27.50
CA SER A 23 -44.63 -47.87 26.62
C SER A 23 -45.15 -47.75 25.19
N LEU A 24 -44.38 -47.10 24.30
CA LEU A 24 -44.61 -47.18 22.86
C LEU A 24 -43.59 -48.13 22.23
N LYS A 25 -44.14 -49.12 21.53
CA LYS A 25 -43.45 -50.22 20.84
C LYS A 25 -42.40 -49.68 19.86
N THR A 26 -41.17 -50.18 19.99
CA THR A 26 -40.09 -50.01 19.02
C THR A 26 -40.42 -50.76 17.73
N SER A 27 -40.91 -50.05 16.71
CA SER A 27 -40.78 -50.50 15.33
C SER A 27 -39.33 -50.27 14.91
N LYS A 28 -38.64 -51.35 14.52
CA LYS A 28 -37.31 -51.30 13.92
C LYS A 28 -37.40 -50.57 12.57
N LEU A 29 -37.17 -49.26 12.58
CA LEU A 29 -36.80 -48.52 11.39
C LEU A 29 -35.31 -48.75 11.15
N HIS A 30 -35.01 -49.53 10.12
CA HIS A 30 -33.66 -49.62 9.56
C HIS A 30 -33.21 -48.23 9.12
N PHE A 31 -32.38 -47.58 9.94
CA PHE A 31 -31.63 -46.41 9.51
C PHE A 31 -30.51 -46.88 8.59
N SER A 32 -30.72 -46.72 7.29
CA SER A 32 -29.66 -46.73 6.29
C SER A 32 -28.80 -45.49 6.52
N THR A 33 -27.69 -45.64 7.24
CA THR A 33 -26.61 -44.63 7.28
C THR A 33 -25.77 -44.80 6.03
N ASN A 34 -26.22 -44.27 4.89
CA ASN A 34 -25.33 -44.08 3.74
C ASN A 34 -25.80 -42.89 2.87
N LYS A 35 -24.93 -41.87 2.80
CA LYS A 35 -24.81 -40.86 1.73
C LYS A 35 -25.76 -39.64 1.65
N THR A 36 -26.47 -39.23 2.71
CA THR A 36 -27.25 -37.96 2.69
C THR A 36 -26.72 -36.85 3.61
N SER A 37 -25.89 -37.16 4.60
CA SER A 37 -25.37 -36.18 5.57
C SER A 37 -24.20 -35.32 5.07
N PHE A 38 -23.42 -35.80 4.09
CA PHE A 38 -22.30 -35.05 3.51
C PHE A 38 -22.80 -33.89 2.63
N ASN A 39 -23.75 -34.15 1.74
CA ASN A 39 -24.29 -33.13 0.83
C ASN A 39 -25.01 -31.96 1.53
N PHE A 40 -25.62 -32.17 2.71
CA PHE A 40 -26.31 -31.10 3.43
C PHE A 40 -25.34 -30.23 4.22
N LYS A 41 -24.30 -30.84 4.82
CA LYS A 41 -23.20 -30.10 5.45
C LYS A 41 -22.42 -29.30 4.41
N ASP A 42 -22.06 -29.91 3.28
CA ASP A 42 -21.33 -29.21 2.21
C ASP A 42 -22.14 -28.05 1.60
N LYS A 43 -23.46 -28.21 1.47
CA LYS A 43 -24.35 -27.10 1.05
C LYS A 43 -24.46 -26.02 2.12
N PHE A 44 -24.55 -26.39 3.40
CA PHE A 44 -24.60 -25.42 4.50
C PHE A 44 -23.28 -24.66 4.63
N PHE A 45 -22.13 -25.35 4.55
CA PHE A 45 -20.80 -24.74 4.53
C PHE A 45 -20.64 -23.79 3.35
N LYS A 46 -21.06 -24.19 2.14
CA LYS A 46 -21.06 -23.32 0.97
C LYS A 46 -21.98 -22.11 1.15
N LEU A 47 -23.15 -22.27 1.76
CA LEU A 47 -24.08 -21.17 2.03
C LEU A 47 -23.52 -20.21 3.08
N THR A 48 -22.88 -20.72 4.13
CA THR A 48 -22.22 -19.91 5.14
C THR A 48 -21.00 -19.19 4.57
N GLU A 49 -20.17 -19.87 3.77
CA GLU A 49 -19.06 -19.24 3.04
C GLU A 49 -19.58 -18.14 2.11
N GLN A 50 -20.66 -18.38 1.38
CA GLN A 50 -21.30 -17.37 0.53
C GLN A 50 -21.83 -16.17 1.32
N LEU A 51 -22.41 -16.38 2.51
CA LEU A 51 -22.87 -15.30 3.40
C LEU A 51 -21.71 -14.52 4.03
N PHE A 52 -20.66 -15.22 4.48
CA PHE A 52 -19.44 -14.58 5.01
C PHE A 52 -18.72 -13.78 3.92
N HIS A 53 -18.63 -14.30 2.70
CA HIS A 53 -18.07 -13.56 1.56
C HIS A 53 -18.94 -12.38 1.13
N ALA A 54 -20.26 -12.44 1.36
CA ALA A 54 -21.15 -11.31 1.13
C ALA A 54 -20.98 -10.20 2.20
N SER A 55 -20.65 -10.56 3.45
CA SER A 55 -20.41 -9.59 4.52
C SER A 55 -18.99 -9.04 4.57
N ASN A 56 -18.00 -9.81 4.09
CA ASN A 56 -16.59 -9.42 4.07
C ASN A 56 -15.94 -9.84 2.74
N PRO A 57 -16.23 -9.11 1.64
CA PRO A 57 -15.79 -9.50 0.30
C PRO A 57 -14.29 -9.25 0.10
N LYS A 58 -13.72 -9.97 -0.88
CA LYS A 58 -12.31 -9.83 -1.27
C LYS A 58 -12.11 -8.57 -2.11
N VAL A 59 -11.06 -7.81 -1.81
CA VAL A 59 -10.72 -6.53 -2.47
C VAL A 59 -9.37 -6.54 -3.16
N GLY A 60 -8.60 -7.61 -2.99
CA GLY A 60 -7.25 -7.71 -3.51
C GLY A 60 -7.12 -7.46 -5.01
N LYS A 61 -8.13 -7.81 -5.83
CA LYS A 61 -8.11 -7.55 -7.27
C LYS A 61 -8.30 -6.06 -7.59
N ASP A 62 -9.19 -5.38 -6.87
CA ASP A 62 -9.44 -3.95 -7.05
C ASP A 62 -8.19 -3.12 -6.72
N MET A 63 -7.38 -3.58 -5.75
CA MET A 63 -6.12 -2.94 -5.39
C MET A 63 -5.17 -2.80 -6.58
N PHE A 64 -5.01 -3.83 -7.41
CA PHE A 64 -4.15 -3.78 -8.60
C PHE A 64 -4.77 -2.96 -9.74
N GLN A 65 -6.10 -2.93 -9.86
CA GLN A 65 -6.77 -2.12 -10.88
C GLN A 65 -6.66 -0.62 -10.63
N LEU A 66 -6.42 -0.24 -9.38
CA LEU A 66 -6.30 1.15 -8.93
C LEU A 66 -4.85 1.63 -8.83
N GLU A 67 -3.86 0.83 -9.26
CA GLU A 67 -2.46 1.23 -9.21
C GLU A 67 -2.19 2.43 -10.13
N VAL A 68 -1.49 3.43 -9.59
CA VAL A 68 -1.08 4.62 -10.32
C VAL A 68 0.43 4.78 -10.26
N HIS A 69 1.05 5.09 -11.40
CA HIS A 69 2.47 5.40 -11.49
C HIS A 69 2.79 6.77 -10.85
N GLY A 70 3.96 6.91 -10.25
CA GLY A 70 4.51 8.20 -9.85
C GLY A 70 5.56 8.11 -8.76
N LEU A 71 5.78 9.24 -8.10
CA LEU A 71 6.74 9.38 -7.02
C LEU A 71 6.07 9.11 -5.68
N PHE A 72 6.79 8.38 -4.84
CA PHE A 72 6.35 8.02 -3.51
C PHE A 72 7.42 8.43 -2.49
N PHE A 73 6.97 9.09 -1.44
CA PHE A 73 7.77 9.56 -0.32
C PHE A 73 7.47 8.68 0.87
N ARG A 74 8.51 8.13 1.49
CA ARG A 74 8.34 7.23 2.63
C ARG A 74 9.30 7.56 3.75
N VAL A 75 8.76 7.61 4.96
CA VAL A 75 9.57 7.59 6.17
C VAL A 75 9.89 6.14 6.52
N ASP A 76 11.17 5.79 6.63
CA ASP A 76 11.58 4.41 6.92
C ASP A 76 12.72 4.34 7.95
N GLY A 77 12.70 3.30 8.77
CA GLY A 77 13.74 3.07 9.78
C GLY A 77 15.03 2.49 9.23
N ARG A 78 14.98 1.93 8.03
CA ARG A 78 16.16 1.37 7.36
C ARG A 78 16.94 2.48 6.67
N LYS A 79 18.27 2.37 6.75
CA LYS A 79 19.20 3.20 5.98
C LYS A 79 19.30 2.71 4.52
N PRO A 80 19.70 3.55 3.55
CA PRO A 80 19.85 3.20 2.13
C PRO A 80 20.62 1.91 1.86
N SER A 81 21.68 1.64 2.62
CA SER A 81 22.49 0.42 2.44
C SER A 81 21.70 -0.88 2.66
N ILE A 82 20.66 -0.86 3.49
CA ILE A 82 19.81 -2.03 3.73
C ILE A 82 18.94 -2.28 2.50
N PHE A 83 18.33 -1.24 1.94
CA PHE A 83 17.57 -1.36 0.69
C PHE A 83 18.46 -1.83 -0.46
N HIS A 84 19.71 -1.35 -0.54
CA HIS A 84 20.67 -1.82 -1.54
C HIS A 84 20.92 -3.32 -1.44
N GLN A 85 21.17 -3.82 -0.21
CA GLN A 85 21.37 -5.25 0.05
C GLN A 85 20.12 -6.08 -0.25
N GLU A 86 18.94 -5.55 0.03
CA GLU A 86 17.66 -6.21 -0.23
C GLU A 86 17.22 -6.14 -1.71
N GLY A 87 17.92 -5.35 -2.54
CA GLY A 87 17.53 -5.08 -3.93
C GLY A 87 16.36 -4.10 -4.07
N GLY A 88 15.97 -3.40 -2.99
CA GLY A 88 14.93 -2.37 -2.96
C GLY A 88 13.83 -2.67 -1.94
N LEU A 89 12.58 -2.25 -2.22
CA LEU A 89 11.42 -2.62 -1.38
C LEU A 89 10.83 -3.92 -1.89
N LYS A 90 10.97 -5.00 -1.11
CA LYS A 90 10.33 -6.28 -1.41
C LYS A 90 8.84 -6.26 -1.04
N PRO A 91 7.95 -6.97 -1.76
CA PRO A 91 6.58 -7.17 -1.33
C PRO A 91 6.49 -7.69 0.11
N ARG A 92 5.53 -7.18 0.89
CA ARG A 92 5.30 -7.65 2.28
C ARG A 92 4.70 -9.06 2.33
N VAL A 93 3.96 -9.41 1.29
CA VAL A 93 3.22 -10.66 1.14
C VAL A 93 3.27 -11.09 -0.32
N ASP A 94 3.03 -12.36 -0.60
CA ASP A 94 2.88 -12.84 -1.96
C ASP A 94 1.57 -12.36 -2.62
N LYS A 95 1.49 -12.56 -3.94
CA LYS A 95 0.37 -12.10 -4.77
C LYS A 95 -0.94 -12.83 -4.47
N GLU A 96 -0.86 -14.11 -4.10
CA GLU A 96 -2.05 -14.90 -3.75
C GLU A 96 -2.69 -14.36 -2.48
N ARG A 97 -1.88 -14.08 -1.45
CA ARG A 97 -2.33 -13.45 -0.22
C ARG A 97 -2.91 -12.06 -0.47
N LEU A 98 -2.28 -11.23 -1.31
CA LEU A 98 -2.85 -9.93 -1.69
C LEU A 98 -4.23 -10.07 -2.32
N PHE A 99 -4.41 -11.01 -3.26
CA PHE A 99 -5.70 -11.25 -3.91
C PHE A 99 -6.79 -11.77 -2.97
N ASN A 100 -6.40 -12.35 -1.84
CA ASN A 100 -7.32 -12.89 -0.85
C ASN A 100 -7.64 -11.93 0.30
N LEU A 101 -7.09 -10.70 0.30
CA LEU A 101 -7.43 -9.67 1.27
C LEU A 101 -8.92 -9.30 1.21
N THR A 102 -9.49 -9.12 2.39
CA THR A 102 -10.91 -8.81 2.62
C THR A 102 -11.09 -7.38 3.19
N PHE A 103 -12.32 -6.90 3.34
CA PHE A 103 -12.59 -5.59 3.97
C PHE A 103 -12.00 -5.50 5.37
N ASP A 104 -12.22 -6.54 6.18
CA ASP A 104 -11.70 -6.57 7.55
C ASP A 104 -10.17 -6.50 7.58
N ASP A 105 -9.47 -7.12 6.62
CA ASP A 105 -8.01 -7.04 6.54
C ASP A 105 -7.55 -5.60 6.28
N ILE A 106 -8.26 -4.85 5.42
CA ILE A 106 -7.96 -3.45 5.14
C ILE A 106 -8.18 -2.58 6.38
N ILE A 107 -9.33 -2.74 7.05
CA ILE A 107 -9.68 -1.97 8.25
C ILE A 107 -8.69 -2.26 9.39
N ASN A 108 -8.40 -3.55 9.64
CA ASN A 108 -7.48 -3.94 10.71
C ASN A 108 -6.03 -3.50 10.42
N TYR A 109 -5.63 -3.48 9.15
CA TYR A 109 -4.36 -2.88 8.75
C TYR A 109 -4.34 -1.38 9.07
N GLN A 110 -5.34 -0.62 8.65
CA GLN A 110 -5.34 0.83 8.82
C GLN A 110 -5.36 1.23 10.31
N HIS A 111 -6.17 0.55 11.14
CA HIS A 111 -6.36 0.93 12.55
C HIS A 111 -5.24 0.40 13.45
N PHE A 112 -4.70 -0.78 13.15
CA PHE A 112 -3.81 -1.49 14.08
C PHE A 112 -2.47 -1.89 13.46
N ASN A 113 -2.23 -1.58 12.19
CA ASN A 113 -1.09 -2.07 11.41
C ASN A 113 -0.98 -3.61 11.50
N GLN A 114 -2.12 -4.29 11.60
CA GLN A 114 -2.19 -5.74 11.74
C GLN A 114 -1.94 -6.40 10.37
N ASN A 115 -1.08 -7.43 10.35
CA ASN A 115 -0.77 -8.19 9.13
C ASN A 115 -0.43 -7.32 7.91
N PRO A 116 0.58 -6.42 7.99
CA PRO A 116 0.85 -5.45 6.95
C PRO A 116 1.13 -6.13 5.61
N PHE A 117 0.39 -5.70 4.59
CA PHE A 117 0.44 -6.29 3.24
C PHE A 117 1.02 -5.34 2.19
N GLY A 118 1.18 -4.05 2.52
CA GLY A 118 1.79 -3.05 1.65
C GLY A 118 2.79 -2.18 2.41
N TRP A 119 3.53 -1.37 1.67
CA TRP A 119 4.32 -0.29 2.23
C TRP A 119 3.55 1.02 2.08
N GLY A 120 3.16 1.63 3.20
CA GLY A 120 2.60 2.98 3.22
C GLY A 120 3.59 4.03 2.72
N ALA A 121 3.11 4.94 1.89
CA ALA A 121 3.86 6.07 1.37
C ALA A 121 2.93 7.26 1.15
N CYS A 122 3.54 8.41 0.89
CA CYS A 122 2.87 9.66 0.53
C CYS A 122 3.18 9.98 -0.94
N ARG A 123 2.30 10.71 -1.61
CA ARG A 123 2.48 11.23 -2.98
C ARG A 123 2.87 12.70 -3.00
N THR A 124 2.59 13.42 -1.92
CA THR A 124 2.93 14.84 -1.81
C THR A 124 3.67 15.15 -0.52
N PHE A 125 4.40 16.26 -0.52
CA PHE A 125 5.04 16.75 0.70
C PHE A 125 4.04 17.21 1.77
N LEU A 126 2.82 17.61 1.37
CA LEU A 126 1.76 17.94 2.31
C LEU A 126 1.34 16.71 3.12
N GLU A 127 1.10 15.59 2.43
CA GLU A 127 0.78 14.30 3.04
C GLU A 127 1.94 13.82 3.94
N LEU A 128 3.17 13.92 3.45
CA LEU A 128 4.35 13.55 4.23
C LEU A 128 4.48 14.40 5.51
N ALA A 129 4.22 15.70 5.43
CA ALA A 129 4.24 16.59 6.59
C ALA A 129 3.15 16.22 7.61
N LYS A 130 1.92 15.94 7.15
CA LYS A 130 0.82 15.44 8.01
C LYS A 130 1.23 14.15 8.71
N PHE A 131 1.74 13.17 7.95
CA PHE A 131 2.20 11.89 8.48
C PHE A 131 3.26 12.08 9.57
N ILE A 132 4.29 12.89 9.30
CA ILE A 132 5.36 13.18 10.27
C ILE A 132 4.81 13.84 11.55
N ALA A 133 3.90 14.79 11.41
CA ALA A 133 3.32 15.51 12.56
C ALA A 133 2.50 14.57 13.46
N ASN A 134 1.71 13.68 12.87
CA ASN A 134 0.85 12.75 13.62
C ASN A 134 1.60 11.53 14.15
N ASN A 135 2.71 11.16 13.52
CA ASN A 135 3.52 9.99 13.86
C ASN A 135 4.93 10.37 14.35
N LYS A 136 5.04 11.48 15.10
CA LYS A 136 6.32 12.09 15.47
C LYS A 136 7.32 11.11 16.12
N SER A 137 6.88 10.32 17.10
CA SER A 137 7.69 9.29 17.77
C SER A 137 8.23 8.23 16.79
N HIS A 138 7.45 7.91 15.76
CA HIS A 138 7.82 6.97 14.71
C HIS A 138 8.71 7.58 13.63
N ALA A 139 8.67 8.91 13.43
CA ALA A 139 9.31 9.58 12.29
C ALA A 139 10.61 10.34 12.64
N ASP A 140 10.81 10.79 13.88
CA ASP A 140 11.88 11.74 14.24
C ASP A 140 13.32 11.23 14.02
N SER A 141 13.53 9.93 14.09
CA SER A 141 14.86 9.30 13.90
C SER A 141 14.99 8.56 12.57
N LYS A 142 14.07 8.80 11.63
CA LYS A 142 13.92 7.97 10.43
C LYS A 142 14.33 8.69 9.16
N TRP A 143 14.61 7.90 8.13
CA TRP A 143 15.01 8.36 6.81
C TRP A 143 13.79 8.81 6.03
N ILE A 144 13.91 9.86 5.21
CA ILE A 144 12.97 10.07 4.10
C ILE A 144 13.63 9.49 2.85
N VAL A 145 12.97 8.51 2.24
CA VAL A 145 13.33 7.95 0.94
C VAL A 145 12.28 8.34 -0.10
N VAL A 146 12.72 8.58 -1.33
CA VAL A 146 11.86 8.90 -2.47
C VAL A 146 12.21 7.98 -3.62
N PHE A 147 11.19 7.34 -4.19
CA PHE A 147 11.33 6.40 -5.28
C PHE A 147 10.17 6.56 -6.26
N TYR A 148 10.37 6.12 -7.50
CA TYR A 148 9.27 5.99 -8.46
C TYR A 148 8.79 4.53 -8.55
N GLY A 149 7.49 4.35 -8.68
CA GLY A 149 6.87 3.04 -8.65
C GLY A 149 5.39 3.07 -9.04
N THR A 150 4.66 2.07 -8.60
CA THR A 150 3.20 2.03 -8.61
C THR A 150 2.68 1.92 -7.19
N GLY A 151 1.51 2.48 -6.94
CA GLY A 151 0.84 2.36 -5.65
C GLY A 151 -0.64 2.71 -5.77
N THR A 152 -1.39 2.29 -4.77
CA THR A 152 -2.85 2.45 -4.71
C THR A 152 -3.21 3.30 -3.50
N SER A 153 -3.99 4.35 -3.71
CA SER A 153 -4.54 5.14 -2.62
C SER A 153 -5.53 4.28 -1.82
N LEU A 154 -5.29 4.16 -0.51
CA LEU A 154 -6.15 3.41 0.39
C LEU A 154 -7.56 4.01 0.42
N LEU A 155 -7.67 5.34 0.44
CA LEU A 155 -8.94 6.04 0.34
C LEU A 155 -9.69 5.69 -0.96
N ASN A 156 -9.02 5.71 -2.11
CA ASN A 156 -9.66 5.34 -3.37
C ASN A 156 -10.09 3.87 -3.40
N LEU A 157 -9.32 2.97 -2.79
CA LEU A 157 -9.71 1.57 -2.64
C LEU A 157 -11.00 1.46 -1.81
N LYS A 158 -11.07 2.14 -0.67
CA LYS A 158 -12.25 2.14 0.21
C LYS A 158 -13.47 2.68 -0.53
N LEU A 159 -13.34 3.81 -1.22
CA LEU A 159 -14.40 4.40 -2.04
C LEU A 159 -14.87 3.46 -3.17
N LYS A 160 -13.93 2.79 -3.85
CA LYS A 160 -14.25 1.88 -4.96
C LYS A 160 -14.97 0.62 -4.49
N THR A 161 -14.59 0.11 -3.32
CA THR A 161 -15.07 -1.18 -2.79
C THR A 161 -16.28 -1.02 -1.88
N GLY A 162 -16.52 0.17 -1.32
CA GLY A 162 -17.61 0.44 -0.38
C GLY A 162 -17.23 0.23 1.09
N ILE A 163 -15.94 0.15 1.41
CA ILE A 163 -15.47 0.19 2.80
C ILE A 163 -15.72 1.61 3.34
N GLU A 164 -16.31 1.70 4.54
CA GLU A 164 -16.62 2.98 5.16
C GLU A 164 -15.35 3.81 5.41
N SER A 165 -15.45 5.11 5.12
CA SER A 165 -14.38 6.05 5.45
C SER A 165 -14.35 6.30 6.95
N ASP A 166 -13.15 6.49 7.50
CA ASP A 166 -12.93 6.70 8.92
C ASP A 166 -11.88 7.78 9.18
N VAL A 167 -11.60 8.00 10.47
CA VAL A 167 -10.69 9.05 10.92
C VAL A 167 -9.25 8.86 10.46
N TYR A 168 -8.80 7.68 10.03
CA TYR A 168 -7.43 7.49 9.56
C TYR A 168 -7.24 7.83 8.08
N ASP A 169 -8.33 8.05 7.33
CA ASP A 169 -8.26 8.40 5.92
C ASP A 169 -7.62 9.79 5.67
N PHE A 170 -7.50 10.65 6.69
CA PHE A 170 -6.78 11.93 6.56
C PHE A 170 -5.30 11.76 6.21
N GLU A 171 -4.72 10.57 6.45
CA GLU A 171 -3.32 10.27 6.13
C GLU A 171 -3.08 10.14 4.63
N ASP A 172 -4.13 10.04 3.81
CA ASP A 172 -4.06 9.97 2.35
C ASP A 172 -3.11 8.84 1.86
N GLU A 173 -3.02 7.75 2.64
CA GLU A 173 -1.99 6.70 2.49
C GLU A 173 -2.01 6.05 1.10
N GLN A 174 -0.80 5.84 0.59
CA GLN A 174 -0.55 5.19 -0.70
C GLN A 174 0.18 3.89 -0.45
N LEU A 175 -0.44 2.79 -0.87
CA LEU A 175 0.06 1.46 -0.61
C LEU A 175 0.86 0.95 -1.80
N VAL A 176 2.12 0.60 -1.55
CA VAL A 176 3.03 -0.02 -2.52
C VAL A 176 3.13 -1.51 -2.21
N PHE A 177 2.57 -2.34 -3.09
CA PHE A 177 2.54 -3.81 -2.92
C PHE A 177 3.64 -4.51 -3.70
N ASN A 178 3.90 -4.00 -4.91
CA ASN A 178 4.85 -4.59 -5.83
C ASN A 178 6.29 -4.29 -5.41
N HIS A 179 7.20 -5.10 -5.92
CA HIS A 179 8.63 -4.86 -5.72
C HIS A 179 9.03 -3.51 -6.34
N ILE A 180 9.71 -2.68 -5.57
CA ILE A 180 10.39 -1.48 -6.09
C ILE A 180 11.88 -1.78 -6.15
N PRO A 181 12.48 -1.93 -7.35
CA PRO A 181 13.91 -2.12 -7.49
C PRO A 181 14.70 -0.97 -6.88
N PHE A 182 15.86 -1.26 -6.30
CA PHE A 182 16.70 -0.22 -5.70
C PHE A 182 17.13 0.87 -6.70
N GLY A 183 17.27 0.52 -7.98
CA GLY A 183 17.54 1.49 -9.05
C GLY A 183 16.46 2.56 -9.21
N ASN A 184 15.24 2.33 -8.70
CA ASN A 184 14.16 3.30 -8.75
C ASN A 184 14.19 4.34 -7.62
N PHE A 185 15.12 4.21 -6.67
CA PHE A 185 15.29 5.15 -5.57
C PHE A 185 16.05 6.37 -6.07
N LEU A 186 15.44 7.55 -5.93
CA LEU A 186 15.99 8.82 -6.39
C LEU A 186 16.69 9.57 -5.27
N VAL A 187 16.11 9.52 -4.07
CA VAL A 187 16.53 10.34 -2.94
C VAL A 187 16.51 9.57 -1.64
N ALA A 188 17.52 9.80 -0.82
CA ALA A 188 17.52 9.43 0.59
C ALA A 188 18.14 10.57 1.40
N THR A 189 17.39 11.06 2.39
CA THR A 189 17.87 12.06 3.34
C THR A 189 17.98 11.45 4.73
N CYS A 190 19.14 11.63 5.37
CA CYS A 190 19.35 11.10 6.71
C CYS A 190 18.55 11.90 7.75
N PRO A 191 18.23 11.30 8.92
CA PRO A 191 17.39 11.94 9.95
C PRO A 191 17.84 13.36 10.34
N LYS A 192 19.16 13.60 10.46
CA LYS A 192 19.72 14.92 10.82
C LYS A 192 19.46 16.05 9.80
N PHE A 193 19.08 15.71 8.57
CA PHE A 193 18.77 16.69 7.52
C PHE A 193 17.28 16.77 7.19
N ARG A 194 16.44 15.97 7.87
CA ARG A 194 15.01 15.86 7.58
C ARG A 194 14.29 17.20 7.70
N GLU A 195 14.49 17.93 8.79
CA GLU A 195 13.85 19.24 9.02
C GLU A 195 14.25 20.24 7.93
N LYS A 196 15.56 20.36 7.68
CA LYS A 196 16.11 21.20 6.60
C LYS A 196 15.51 20.84 5.24
N PHE A 197 15.40 19.54 4.93
CA PHE A 197 14.79 19.09 3.69
C PHE A 197 13.31 19.49 3.60
N MET A 198 12.54 19.28 4.67
CA MET A 198 11.11 19.67 4.72
C MET A 198 10.91 21.20 4.64
N GLU A 199 11.88 21.97 5.11
CA GLU A 199 11.97 23.43 4.98
C GLU A 199 12.46 23.92 3.61
N ASP A 200 12.63 22.99 2.64
CA ASP A 200 13.11 23.30 1.28
C ASP A 200 14.58 23.77 1.19
N LEU A 201 15.38 23.51 2.23
CA LEU A 201 16.81 23.74 2.18
C LEU A 201 17.51 22.65 1.37
N LEU A 202 18.63 23.02 0.76
CA LEU A 202 19.48 22.10 0.02
C LEU A 202 20.20 21.14 1.00
N VAL A 203 20.01 19.84 0.81
CA VAL A 203 20.62 18.78 1.63
C VAL A 203 21.35 17.75 0.77
N PRO A 204 22.30 16.98 1.34
CA PRO A 204 22.93 15.87 0.63
C PRO A 204 21.92 14.79 0.23
N ASN A 205 22.01 14.31 -1.01
CA ASN A 205 21.31 13.13 -1.49
C ASN A 205 22.20 11.90 -1.34
N LEU A 206 21.90 11.05 -0.36
CA LEU A 206 22.72 9.89 -0.05
C LEU A 206 22.57 8.75 -1.08
N MET A 207 21.57 8.82 -1.97
CA MET A 207 21.45 7.86 -3.07
C MET A 207 22.58 8.02 -4.11
N HIS A 208 23.24 9.19 -4.17
CA HIS A 208 24.39 9.41 -5.06
C HIS A 208 25.56 8.44 -4.77
N GLU A 209 25.69 7.98 -3.51
CA GLU A 209 26.73 7.01 -3.13
C GLU A 209 26.53 5.64 -3.80
N PHE A 210 25.29 5.31 -4.19
CA PHE A 210 24.93 4.03 -4.80
C PHE A 210 24.67 4.15 -6.31
N ASN A 211 24.30 5.34 -6.78
CA ASN A 211 24.11 5.64 -8.18
C ASN A 211 24.70 7.02 -8.48
N SER A 212 25.90 7.04 -9.07
CA SER A 212 26.63 8.27 -9.38
C SER A 212 25.93 9.15 -10.42
N SER A 213 24.98 8.59 -11.18
CA SER A 213 24.16 9.33 -12.14
C SER A 213 23.12 10.23 -11.44
N LEU A 214 22.80 10.01 -10.16
CA LEU A 214 21.91 10.89 -9.39
C LEU A 214 22.60 12.17 -8.93
N PRO A 215 21.89 13.29 -8.74
CA PRO A 215 22.49 14.51 -8.20
C PRO A 215 22.94 14.35 -6.73
N LYS A 216 24.07 14.97 -6.37
CA LYS A 216 24.65 14.94 -5.00
C LYS A 216 23.82 15.66 -3.95
N THR A 217 22.97 16.59 -4.36
CA THR A 217 22.16 17.43 -3.48
C THR A 217 20.74 17.53 -4.00
N VAL A 218 19.81 17.72 -3.07
CA VAL A 218 18.39 17.83 -3.37
C VAL A 218 17.72 18.79 -2.38
N ARG A 219 16.67 19.46 -2.83
CA ARG A 219 15.71 20.17 -1.97
C ARG A 219 14.29 19.70 -2.25
N LYS A 220 13.34 20.05 -1.40
CA LYS A 220 11.93 19.62 -1.53
C LYS A 220 11.33 20.04 -2.87
N SER A 221 11.56 21.27 -3.31
CA SER A 221 11.02 21.82 -4.56
C SER A 221 11.51 21.07 -5.80
N ASP A 222 12.69 20.43 -5.74
CA ASP A 222 13.18 19.61 -6.84
C ASP A 222 12.26 18.41 -7.11
N LEU A 223 11.45 17.99 -6.13
CA LEU A 223 10.58 16.81 -6.23
C LEU A 223 9.09 17.17 -6.15
N SER A 224 8.73 18.47 -6.17
CA SER A 224 7.35 18.90 -5.91
C SER A 224 6.40 18.69 -7.09
N SER A 225 6.92 18.51 -8.30
CA SER A 225 6.15 18.14 -9.49
C SER A 225 7.02 17.36 -10.47
N SER A 226 6.38 16.68 -11.43
CA SER A 226 7.08 16.00 -12.53
C SER A 226 8.03 16.93 -13.28
N LYS A 227 7.60 18.16 -13.54
CA LYS A 227 8.43 19.18 -14.19
C LYS A 227 9.68 19.49 -13.38
N GLN A 228 9.54 19.72 -12.08
CA GLN A 228 10.68 20.03 -11.22
C GLN A 228 11.64 18.85 -11.11
N LEU A 229 11.14 17.62 -10.94
CA LEU A 229 11.96 16.42 -10.90
C LEU A 229 12.81 16.29 -12.15
N LEU A 230 12.16 16.33 -13.32
CA LEU A 230 12.86 16.16 -14.59
C LEU A 230 13.85 17.30 -14.85
N SER A 231 13.49 18.54 -14.50
CA SER A 231 14.39 19.69 -14.62
C SER A 231 15.60 19.56 -13.70
N TRP A 232 15.42 19.07 -12.48
CA TRP A 232 16.50 18.82 -11.53
C TRP A 232 17.47 17.76 -12.05
N LEU A 233 16.97 16.66 -12.62
CA LEU A 233 17.79 15.62 -13.23
C LEU A 233 18.59 16.16 -14.43
N LEU A 234 17.94 16.92 -15.33
CA LEU A 234 18.62 17.50 -16.49
C LEU A 234 19.72 18.51 -16.11
N LYS A 235 19.46 19.38 -15.13
CA LYS A 235 20.45 20.37 -14.64
C LYS A 235 21.73 19.74 -14.09
N HIS A 236 21.66 18.47 -13.69
CA HIS A 236 22.77 17.73 -13.09
C HIS A 236 23.32 16.64 -14.03
N ASN A 237 22.95 16.64 -15.31
CA ASN A 237 23.38 15.66 -16.31
C ASN A 237 23.06 14.19 -15.92
N SER A 238 21.94 13.98 -15.24
CA SER A 238 21.47 12.67 -14.79
C SER A 238 20.69 11.92 -15.90
N GLU A 239 21.27 11.81 -17.10
CA GLU A 239 20.57 11.34 -18.31
C GLU A 239 19.99 9.92 -18.17
N GLU A 240 20.76 8.99 -17.63
CA GLU A 240 20.32 7.61 -17.43
C GLU A 240 19.07 7.54 -16.53
N VAL A 241 19.13 8.22 -15.38
CA VAL A 241 18.00 8.29 -14.43
C VAL A 241 16.82 9.02 -15.05
N PHE A 242 17.07 10.10 -15.79
CA PHE A 242 16.04 10.84 -16.51
C PHE A 242 15.27 9.91 -17.46
N ILE A 243 15.98 9.10 -18.25
CA ILE A 243 15.36 8.15 -19.19
C ILE A 243 14.53 7.11 -18.44
N SER A 244 15.07 6.51 -17.37
CA SER A 244 14.36 5.50 -16.57
C SER A 244 13.10 6.06 -15.91
N VAL A 245 13.18 7.26 -15.32
CA VAL A 245 12.00 7.97 -14.77
C VAL A 245 10.99 8.24 -15.88
N CYS A 246 11.44 8.68 -17.06
CA CYS A 246 10.53 8.98 -18.15
C CYS A 246 9.79 7.74 -18.63
N ALA A 247 10.51 6.65 -18.87
CA ALA A 247 9.93 5.36 -19.25
C ALA A 247 8.92 4.86 -18.21
N HIS A 248 9.20 5.02 -16.90
CA HIS A 248 8.25 4.55 -15.89
C HIS A 248 7.02 5.44 -15.73
N LEU A 249 7.17 6.77 -15.80
CA LEU A 249 6.10 7.71 -15.48
C LEU A 249 5.23 8.10 -16.69
N PHE A 250 5.81 8.09 -17.88
CA PHE A 250 5.20 8.72 -19.07
C PHE A 250 4.97 7.78 -20.25
N GLN A 251 5.41 6.52 -20.18
CA GLN A 251 5.16 5.55 -21.26
C GLN A 251 3.66 5.44 -21.54
N GLY A 252 3.30 5.49 -22.83
CA GLY A 252 1.91 5.41 -23.30
C GLY A 252 1.03 6.62 -22.97
N LYS A 253 1.57 7.69 -22.37
CA LYS A 253 0.80 8.93 -22.14
C LYS A 253 0.64 9.72 -23.44
N SER A 254 -0.55 10.28 -23.66
CA SER A 254 -0.82 11.16 -24.80
C SER A 254 -0.10 12.49 -24.66
N GLU A 255 0.15 13.17 -25.78
CA GLU A 255 0.77 14.50 -25.80
C GLU A 255 -0.02 15.52 -24.96
N ALA A 256 -1.36 15.48 -24.97
CA ALA A 256 -2.19 16.33 -24.13
C ALA A 256 -1.95 16.06 -22.63
N THR A 257 -1.78 14.79 -22.24
CA THR A 257 -1.46 14.41 -20.85
C THR A 257 -0.07 14.90 -20.45
N LEU A 258 0.93 14.73 -21.33
CA LEU A 258 2.28 15.24 -21.09
C LEU A 258 2.30 16.76 -20.94
N ASN A 259 1.58 17.48 -21.80
CA ASN A 259 1.44 18.93 -21.71
C ASN A 259 0.87 19.36 -20.34
N ALA A 260 -0.17 18.68 -19.85
CA ALA A 260 -0.75 18.97 -18.55
C ALA A 260 0.24 18.66 -17.40
N MET A 261 0.85 17.48 -17.41
CA MET A 261 1.78 17.04 -16.34
C MET A 261 3.08 17.86 -16.29
N LEU A 262 3.51 18.41 -17.42
CA LEU A 262 4.74 19.21 -17.56
C LEU A 262 4.44 20.71 -17.70
N GLU A 263 3.22 21.12 -17.35
CA GLU A 263 2.81 22.53 -17.27
C GLU A 263 3.10 23.33 -18.57
N GLY A 264 2.97 22.67 -19.73
CA GLY A 264 3.21 23.28 -21.05
C GLY A 264 4.68 23.58 -21.39
N ASP A 265 5.64 23.03 -20.64
CA ASP A 265 7.07 23.21 -20.93
C ASP A 265 7.49 22.45 -22.19
N LYS A 266 7.51 23.16 -23.33
CA LYS A 266 7.79 22.57 -24.65
C LYS A 266 9.16 21.92 -24.76
N LEU A 267 10.18 22.45 -24.08
CA LEU A 267 11.53 21.88 -24.13
C LEU A 267 11.57 20.57 -23.35
N LEU A 268 10.95 20.56 -22.17
CA LEU A 268 10.90 19.37 -21.34
C LEU A 268 10.06 18.26 -21.97
N ILE A 269 8.91 18.60 -22.57
CA ILE A 269 8.07 17.65 -23.32
C ILE A 269 8.87 16.98 -24.43
N LYS A 270 9.62 17.78 -25.21
CA LYS A 270 10.48 17.23 -26.27
C LYS A 270 11.56 16.31 -25.71
N ALA A 271 12.19 16.68 -24.59
CA ALA A 271 13.19 15.83 -23.94
C ALA A 271 12.59 14.49 -23.46
N VAL A 272 11.38 14.52 -22.87
CA VAL A 272 10.65 13.29 -22.48
C VAL A 272 10.36 12.42 -23.70
N GLN A 273 9.84 12.99 -24.78
CA GLN A 273 9.55 12.24 -26.01
C GLN A 273 10.81 11.58 -26.61
N VAL A 274 11.97 12.26 -26.55
CA VAL A 274 13.24 11.68 -26.98
C VAL A 274 13.67 10.53 -26.07
N ALA A 275 13.58 10.71 -24.76
CA ALA A 275 13.93 9.67 -23.79
C ALA A 275 13.04 8.41 -23.91
N LEU A 276 11.74 8.58 -24.17
CA LEU A 276 10.83 7.45 -24.40
C LEU A 276 11.25 6.64 -25.64
N LYS A 277 11.58 7.31 -26.75
CA LYS A 277 12.09 6.64 -27.97
C LYS A 277 13.39 5.88 -27.72
N GLN A 278 14.32 6.45 -26.96
CA GLN A 278 15.58 5.79 -26.60
C GLN A 278 15.34 4.54 -25.74
N SER A 279 14.37 4.60 -24.82
CA SER A 279 14.01 3.45 -23.98
C SER A 279 13.41 2.31 -24.80
N GLU A 280 12.56 2.62 -25.78
CA GLU A 280 11.95 1.63 -26.68
C GLU A 280 13.01 0.90 -27.50
N GLN A 281 13.96 1.63 -28.09
CA GLN A 281 15.07 1.06 -28.86
C GLN A 281 15.97 0.13 -28.03
N LYS A 282 16.25 0.48 -26.77
CA LYS A 282 17.03 -0.37 -25.87
C LYS A 282 16.32 -1.70 -25.56
N ASN A 283 15.00 -1.66 -25.40
CA ASN A 283 14.20 -2.86 -25.12
C ASN A 283 14.13 -3.77 -26.36
N GLU A 284 13.97 -3.22 -27.57
CA GLU A 284 13.99 -4.01 -28.82
C GLU A 284 15.34 -4.68 -29.06
N HIS A 285 16.46 -4.00 -28.75
CA HIS A 285 17.79 -4.57 -28.93
C HIS A 285 18.09 -5.72 -27.96
N GLN A 286 17.59 -5.64 -26.72
CA GLN A 286 17.72 -6.71 -25.72
C GLN A 286 16.89 -7.96 -26.08
N ILE A 287 15.73 -7.78 -26.72
CA ILE A 287 14.89 -8.91 -27.17
C ILE A 287 15.53 -9.64 -28.35
N ASN A 288 16.22 -8.93 -29.24
CA ASN A 288 16.86 -9.51 -30.42
C ASN A 288 18.24 -10.15 -30.15
N THR A 289 18.74 -10.08 -28.92
CA THR A 289 20.03 -10.66 -28.50
C THR A 289 19.90 -11.81 -27.50
N GLN A 290 18.67 -12.23 -27.19
CA GLN A 290 18.35 -13.47 -26.48
C GLN A 290 17.87 -14.54 -27.46
#